data_AF-A0A1W9TNT3-F1
#
_entry.id   AF-A0A1W9TNT3-F1
#
_cell.length_a   1.000
_cell.length_b   1.000
_cell.length_c   1.000
_cell.angle_alpha   90.00
_cell.angle_beta   90.00
_cell.angle_gamma   90.00
#
_symmetry.space_group_name_H-M   'P 1'
#
loop_
_entity.id
_entity.type
_entity.pdbx_description
1 polymer ?
#
loop_
_entity_poly.entity_id
_entity_poly.type
_entity_poly.pdbx_seq_one_letter_code
_entity_poly.pdbx_strand_id
1 'polypeptide(L)' 'MSTENNDMRNSAVPTPPKPGEVIVCQICGKKMMPEDFSKNSIERKKEFKWQCHWECMQNKLDECDRKTPGLLSERNR' A
#
# COMPACT_ATOMS: atom_id res chain seq x y z
N MET A 1 -38.27 4.30 3.82
CA MET A 1 -37.07 5.18 3.86
C MET A 1 -36.22 4.60 4.98
N SER A 2 -35.07 3.98 4.75
CA SER A 2 -33.99 4.35 3.84
C SER A 2 -33.27 3.09 3.36
N THR A 3 -32.86 3.08 2.10
CA THR A 3 -32.04 2.04 1.48
C THR A 3 -30.69 1.95 2.21
N GLU A 4 -30.41 0.83 2.85
CA GLU A 4 -29.09 0.48 3.36
C GLU A 4 -28.14 0.33 2.16
N ASN A 5 -27.30 1.34 1.97
CA ASN A 5 -26.33 1.40 0.88
C ASN A 5 -25.29 0.29 1.05
N ASN A 6 -25.21 -0.54 0.00
CA ASN A 6 -24.35 -1.70 -0.15
C ASN A 6 -22.91 -1.25 -0.51
N ASP A 7 -22.28 -0.39 0.31
CA ASP A 7 -20.99 0.26 -0.01
C ASP A 7 -19.78 -0.30 0.76
N MET A 8 -19.84 -1.55 1.20
CA MET A 8 -18.72 -2.21 1.91
C MET A 8 -17.61 -2.72 0.96
N ARG A 9 -17.46 -2.12 -0.22
CA ARG A 9 -16.55 -2.58 -1.30
C ARG A 9 -15.27 -1.76 -1.51
N ASN A 10 -15.02 -0.68 -0.76
CA ASN A 10 -13.96 0.28 -1.12
C ASN A 10 -12.94 0.66 -0.03
N SER A 11 -12.85 -0.06 1.09
CA SER A 11 -12.02 0.39 2.23
C SER A 11 -10.58 -0.13 2.26
N ALA A 12 -10.07 -0.76 1.20
CA ALA A 12 -8.71 -1.32 1.21
C ALA A 12 -7.62 -0.27 0.93
N VAL A 13 -7.95 0.81 0.20
CA VAL A 13 -6.99 1.85 -0.20
C VAL A 13 -7.17 3.06 0.72
N PRO A 14 -6.10 3.58 1.34
CA PRO A 14 -6.20 4.77 2.18
C PRO A 14 -6.69 5.97 1.36
N THR A 15 -7.46 6.85 2.02
CA THR A 15 -7.96 8.08 1.40
C THR A 15 -6.78 8.92 0.94
N PRO A 16 -6.73 9.41 -0.32
CA PRO A 16 -5.62 10.21 -0.81
C PRO A 16 -5.32 11.41 0.10
N PRO A 17 -4.04 11.73 0.33
CA PRO A 17 -3.64 12.84 1.19
C PRO A 17 -4.09 14.17 0.57
N LYS A 18 -4.44 15.15 1.40
CA LYS A 18 -4.75 16.50 0.91
C LYS A 18 -3.46 17.19 0.44
N PRO A 19 -3.55 18.16 -0.49
CA PRO A 19 -2.39 18.96 -0.88
C PRO A 19 -1.71 19.60 0.34
N GLY A 20 -0.40 19.37 0.51
CA GLY A 20 0.39 19.88 1.63
C GLY A 20 0.32 19.04 2.91
N GLU A 21 -0.46 17.96 2.93
CA GLU A 21 -0.53 17.03 4.06
C GLU A 21 0.67 16.06 4.06
N VAL A 22 1.22 15.80 5.24
CA VAL A 22 2.33 14.85 5.40
C VAL A 22 1.79 13.43 5.31
N ILE A 23 2.32 12.67 4.37
CA ILE A 23 1.98 11.25 4.22
C ILE A 23 2.69 10.47 5.32
N VAL A 24 1.98 9.56 5.98
CA VAL A 24 2.55 8.65 6.99
C VAL A 24 2.48 7.23 6.45
N CYS A 25 3.61 6.53 6.50
CA CYS A 25 3.69 5.16 6.04
C CYS A 25 2.77 4.24 6.87
N GLN A 26 1.79 3.61 6.22
CA GLN A 26 0.82 2.71 6.88
C GLN A 26 1.44 1.43 7.45
N ILE A 27 2.69 1.10 7.10
CA ILE A 27 3.38 -0.11 7.56
C ILE A 27 4.31 0.19 8.74
N CYS A 28 5.14 1.23 8.65
CA CYS A 28 6.15 1.53 9.67
C CYS A 28 5.82 2.75 10.55
N GLY A 29 4.76 3.50 10.24
CA GLY A 29 4.32 4.68 11.00
C GLY A 29 5.19 5.93 10.86
N LYS A 30 6.25 5.89 10.04
CA LYS A 30 7.13 7.04 9.80
C LYS A 30 6.51 8.01 8.80
N LYS A 31 6.79 9.30 8.97
CA LYS A 31 6.46 10.33 7.98
C LYS A 31 7.27 10.06 6.69
N MET A 32 6.61 10.20 5.55
CA MET A 32 7.20 10.10 4.22
C MET A 32 7.37 11.51 3.66
N MET A 33 8.60 12.02 3.72
CA MET A 33 8.94 13.29 3.10
C MET A 33 9.04 13.13 1.58
N PRO A 34 8.91 14.20 0.77
CA PRO A 34 9.06 14.14 -0.69
C PRO A 34 10.36 13.47 -1.17
N GLU A 35 11.41 13.56 -0.34
CA GLU A 35 12.74 12.98 -0.56
C GLU A 35 12.76 11.46 -0.33
N ASP A 36 11.88 10.93 0.51
CA ASP A 36 11.79 9.50 0.84
C ASP A 36 11.09 8.68 -0.25
N PHE A 37 10.41 9.33 -1.20
CA PHE A 37 9.73 8.66 -2.30
C PHE A 37 10.71 8.19 -3.36
N SER A 38 10.47 7.00 -3.90
CA SER A 38 11.27 6.44 -4.99
C SER A 38 11.34 7.39 -6.19
N LYS A 39 12.51 7.41 -6.84
CA LYS A 39 12.72 8.12 -8.12
C LYS A 39 12.04 7.39 -9.28
N ASN A 40 11.74 6.10 -9.12
CA ASN A 40 11.00 5.32 -10.11
C ASN A 40 9.53 5.72 -10.08
N SER A 41 9.01 6.18 -11.22
CA SER A 41 7.63 6.67 -11.33
C SER A 41 6.58 5.59 -11.06
N ILE A 42 6.88 4.31 -11.34
CA ILE A 42 5.97 3.19 -11.11
C ILE A 42 5.88 2.90 -9.61
N GLU A 43 7.02 2.85 -8.92
CA GLU A 43 7.09 2.64 -7.47
C GLU A 43 6.44 3.80 -6.73
N ARG A 44 6.79 5.04 -7.09
CA ARG A 44 6.21 6.26 -6.51
C ARG A 44 4.68 6.28 -6.62
N LYS A 45 4.10 5.88 -7.76
CA LYS A 45 2.63 5.75 -7.89
C LYS A 45 2.02 4.80 -6.86
N LYS A 46 2.71 3.69 -6.58
CA LYS A 46 2.27 2.70 -5.57
C LYS A 46 2.45 3.25 -4.16
N GLU A 47 3.55 3.95 -3.89
CA GLU A 47 3.81 4.61 -2.61
C GLU A 47 2.73 5.64 -2.27
N PHE A 48 2.32 6.46 -3.24
CA PHE A 48 1.21 7.40 -3.06
C PHE A 48 -0.15 6.71 -2.90
N LYS A 49 -0.43 5.69 -3.72
CA LYS A 49 -1.71 4.97 -3.68
C LYS A 49 -1.93 4.28 -2.33
N TRP A 50 -0.90 3.62 -1.81
CA TRP A 50 -0.98 2.83 -0.59
C TRP A 50 -0.44 3.53 0.64
N GLN A 51 0.08 4.76 0.47
CA GLN A 51 0.68 5.57 1.53
C GLN A 51 1.70 4.78 2.34
N CYS A 52 2.62 4.12 1.66
CA CYS A 52 3.67 3.34 2.28
C CYS A 52 4.95 3.36 1.45
N HIS A 53 6.10 3.24 2.11
CA HIS A 53 7.37 3.09 1.39
C HIS A 53 7.33 1.83 0.54
N TRP A 54 7.86 1.89 -0.68
CA TRP A 54 7.90 0.74 -1.58
C TRP A 54 8.62 -0.45 -0.93
N GLU A 55 9.72 -0.20 -0.22
CA GLU A 55 10.48 -1.21 0.52
C GLU A 55 9.65 -1.87 1.63
N CYS A 56 8.89 -1.08 2.40
CA CYS A 56 8.02 -1.61 3.43
C CYS A 56 6.96 -2.54 2.83
N MET A 57 6.43 -2.19 1.66
CA MET A 57 5.46 -3.02 0.96
C MET A 57 6.09 -4.30 0.43
N GLN A 58 7.30 -4.26 -0.15
CA GLN A 58 8.02 -5.45 -0.59
C GLN A 58 8.28 -6.42 0.57
N ASN A 59 8.77 -5.91 1.70
CA ASN A 59 9.01 -6.72 2.89
C ASN A 59 7.73 -7.43 3.37
N LYS A 60 6.57 -6.76 3.30
CA LYS A 60 5.29 -7.37 3.67
C LYS A 60 4.84 -8.43 2.66
N LEU A 61 5.05 -8.21 1.38
CA LEU A 61 4.76 -9.21 0.34
C LEU A 61 5.65 -10.45 0.50
N ASP A 62 6.95 -10.26 0.75
CA ASP A 62 7.89 -11.36 1.01
C ASP A 62 7.52 -12.15 2.26
N GLU A 63 7.08 -11.47 3.33
CA GLU A 63 6.59 -12.11 4.54
C GLU A 63 5.34 -12.96 4.26
N CYS A 64 4.40 -12.45 3.47
CA CYS A 64 3.20 -13.18 3.06
C CYS A 64 3.54 -14.40 2.19
N ASP A 65 4.47 -14.24 1.25
CA ASP A 65 4.93 -15.30 0.37
C ASP A 65 5.59 -16.44 1.18
N ARG A 66 6.46 -16.10 2.15
CA ARG A 66 7.08 -17.10 3.04
C ARG A 66 6.08 -17.84 3.92
N LYS A 67 5.05 -17.14 4.40
CA LYS A 67 4.00 -17.74 5.24
C LYS A 67 3.00 -18.59 4.44
N THR A 68 3.00 -18.47 3.12
CA THR A 68 2.06 -19.17 2.23
C THR A 68 2.81 -20.06 1.24
N PRO A 69 3.42 -21.16 1.70
CA PRO A 69 4.36 -21.96 0.91
C PRO A 69 3.75 -22.56 -0.38
N GLY A 70 2.42 -22.72 -0.45
CA GLY A 70 1.74 -23.25 -1.63
C GLY A 70 1.68 -22.32 -2.84
N LEU A 71 1.74 -21.00 -2.65
CA LEU A 71 1.64 -20.01 -3.74
C LEU A 71 2.98 -19.79 -4.48
N LEU A 72 4.12 -19.98 -3.79
CA LEU A 72 5.44 -19.85 -4.40
C LEU A 72 5.70 -20.93 -5.47
N SER A 73 5.19 -22.14 -5.27
CA SER A 73 5.22 -23.22 -6.27
C SER A 73 4.36 -22.93 -7.50
N GLU A 74 3.33 -22.09 -7.39
CA GLU A 74 2.45 -21.72 -8.50
C GLU A 74 2.94 -20.50 -9.28
N ARG A 75 3.71 -19.60 -8.64
CA ARG A 75 4.25 -18.38 -9.26
C ARG A 75 5.47 -18.62 -10.17
N ASN A 76 6.17 -19.74 -9.99
CA ASN A 76 7.35 -20.13 -10.78
C ASN A 76 7.01 -21.09 -11.96
N ARG A 77 5.75 -21.19 -12.35
CA ARG A 77 5.28 -22.02 -13.48
C ARG A 77 4.74 -21.13 -14.60
#